data_AF-A0A382VGV5-F1
#
_entry.id   AF-A0A382VGV5-F1
#
_cell.length_a   1.000
_cell.length_b   1.000
_cell.length_c   1.000
_cell.angle_alpha   90.00
_cell.angle_beta   90.00
_cell.angle_gamma   90.00
#
_symmetry.space_group_name_H-M   'P 1'
#
loop_
_entity.id
_entity.type
_entity.pdbx_description
1 polymer ?
#
loop_
_entity_poly.entity_id
_entity_poly.type
_entity_poly.pdbx_seq_one_letter_code
_entity_poly.pdbx_strand_id
1 'polypeptide(L)'
;MKKEFANFKEFYPFYIDEHKHKYTKLTHFIGTSCFLYFIANLVVSGEFKFLAYALIAGYGWAWFGHFFIEKNKPATFKYPFYSAIGDFVMFSEILRGKHKIF
;
A
#
# COMPACT_ATOMS: atom_id res chain seq x y z
N MET A 1 -24.26 -4.13 -0.10
CA MET A 1 -23.87 -5.55 -0.23
C MET A 1 -22.39 -5.65 0.13
N LYS A 2 -22.02 -6.28 1.27
CA LYS A 2 -20.61 -6.45 1.65
C LYS A 2 -19.98 -7.39 0.64
N LYS A 3 -19.29 -6.86 -0.39
CA LYS A 3 -18.55 -7.69 -1.34
C LYS A 3 -17.49 -8.46 -0.55
N GLU A 4 -17.63 -9.77 -0.50
CA GLU A 4 -16.64 -10.70 0.03
C GLU A 4 -15.82 -11.20 -1.15
N PHE A 5 -14.53 -10.92 -1.14
CA PHE A 5 -13.63 -11.36 -2.21
C PHE A 5 -13.12 -12.74 -1.85
N ALA A 6 -13.37 -13.72 -2.71
CA ALA A 6 -12.98 -15.11 -2.45
C ALA A 6 -11.46 -15.34 -2.63
N ASN A 7 -10.80 -14.44 -3.37
CA ASN A 7 -9.38 -14.52 -3.67
C ASN A 7 -8.81 -13.13 -4.02
N PHE A 8 -7.48 -13.03 -4.06
CA PHE A 8 -6.79 -11.80 -4.40
C PHE A 8 -7.09 -11.30 -5.81
N LYS A 9 -7.32 -12.19 -6.78
CA LYS A 9 -7.61 -11.81 -8.19
C LYS A 9 -8.92 -11.05 -8.30
N GLU A 10 -9.91 -11.36 -7.47
CA GLU A 10 -11.17 -10.62 -7.38
C GLU A 10 -11.02 -9.31 -6.59
N PHE A 11 -10.15 -9.30 -5.58
CA PHE A 11 -9.88 -8.12 -4.75
C PHE A 11 -9.10 -7.04 -5.51
N TYR A 12 -8.09 -7.42 -6.29
CA TYR A 12 -7.12 -6.48 -6.85
C TYR A 12 -7.74 -5.40 -7.77
N PRO A 13 -8.72 -5.71 -8.64
CA PRO A 13 -9.40 -4.67 -9.41
C PRO A 13 -10.12 -3.64 -8.54
N PHE A 14 -10.74 -4.07 -7.44
CA PHE A 14 -11.34 -3.17 -6.45
C PHE A 14 -10.27 -2.35 -5.72
N TYR A 15 -9.15 -2.97 -5.35
CA TYR A 15 -8.03 -2.26 -4.75
C TYR A 15 -7.53 -1.14 -5.68
N ILE A 16 -7.29 -1.40 -6.96
CA ILE A 16 -6.85 -0.35 -7.91
C ILE A 16 -7.92 0.73 -8.13
N ASP A 17 -9.20 0.37 -8.05
CA ASP A 17 -10.31 1.32 -8.10
C ASP A 17 -10.24 2.34 -6.95
N GLU A 18 -9.98 1.87 -5.73
CA GLU A 18 -9.77 2.69 -4.53
C GLU A 18 -8.50 3.56 -4.58
N HIS A 19 -7.63 3.36 -5.59
CA HIS A 19 -6.40 4.12 -5.82
C HIS A 19 -6.41 4.78 -7.21
N LYS A 20 -7.60 5.11 -7.74
CA LYS A 20 -7.68 5.83 -9.02
C LYS A 20 -7.05 7.21 -8.95
N HIS A 21 -7.15 7.91 -7.81
CA HIS A 21 -6.58 9.24 -7.67
C HIS A 21 -5.04 9.17 -7.65
N LYS A 22 -4.40 10.00 -8.48
CA LYS A 22 -2.94 9.99 -8.64
C LYS A 22 -2.17 10.22 -7.34
N TYR A 23 -2.66 11.12 -6.48
CA TYR A 23 -1.97 11.40 -5.22
C TYR A 23 -2.12 10.27 -4.19
N THR A 24 -3.21 9.49 -4.25
CA THR A 24 -3.35 8.27 -3.43
C THR A 24 -2.34 7.21 -3.87
N LYS A 25 -2.17 7.00 -5.18
CA LYS A 25 -1.09 6.15 -5.70
C LYS A 25 0.28 6.64 -5.28
N LEU A 26 0.51 7.95 -5.32
CA LEU A 26 1.78 8.55 -4.91
C LEU A 26 2.07 8.31 -3.43
N THR A 27 1.11 8.52 -2.54
CA THR A 27 1.33 8.30 -1.10
C THR A 27 1.60 6.82 -0.82
N HIS A 28 0.88 5.90 -1.45
CA HIS A 28 1.18 4.47 -1.33
C HIS A 28 2.56 4.13 -1.89
N PHE A 29 2.95 4.68 -3.04
CA PHE A 29 4.27 4.46 -3.62
C PHE A 29 5.40 4.94 -2.69
N ILE A 30 5.25 6.13 -2.09
CA ILE A 30 6.19 6.66 -1.08
C ILE A 30 6.21 5.76 0.15
N GLY A 31 5.04 5.38 0.66
CA GLY A 31 4.89 4.48 1.81
C GLY A 31 5.59 3.14 1.61
N THR A 32 5.36 2.47 0.48
CA THR A 32 6.01 1.20 0.14
C THR A 32 7.52 1.37 -0.04
N SER A 33 7.98 2.47 -0.63
CA SER A 33 9.41 2.78 -0.76
C SER A 33 10.09 2.93 0.62
N CYS A 34 9.48 3.70 1.53
CA CYS A 34 9.98 3.86 2.90
C CYS A 34 9.94 2.55 3.68
N PHE A 35 8.87 1.76 3.53
CA PHE A 35 8.77 0.43 4.13
C PHE A 35 9.94 -0.45 3.70
N LEU A 36 10.20 -0.57 2.39
CA LEU A 36 11.30 -1.37 1.86
C LEU A 36 12.68 -0.86 2.32
N TYR A 37 12.86 0.46 2.36
CA TYR A 37 14.09 1.07 2.89
C TYR A 37 14.36 0.66 4.35
N PHE A 38 13.34 0.72 5.22
CA PHE A 38 13.51 0.32 6.61
C PHE A 38 13.66 -1.19 6.80
N ILE A 39 12.97 -2.01 6.00
CA ILE A 39 13.21 -3.46 5.98
C ILE A 39 14.65 -3.79 5.56
N ALA A 40 15.20 -3.10 4.56
CA ALA A 40 16.59 -3.29 4.17
C ALA A 40 17.55 -2.94 5.34
N ASN A 41 17.30 -1.84 6.05
CA ASN A 41 18.08 -1.48 7.24
C ASN A 41 17.96 -2.52 8.36
N LEU A 42 16.76 -3.05 8.62
CA LEU A 42 16.56 -4.16 9.57
C LEU A 42 17.44 -5.36 9.24
N VAL A 43 17.47 -5.76 7.96
CA VAL A 43 18.24 -6.91 7.49
C VAL A 43 19.75 -6.67 7.62
N VAL A 44 20.21 -5.45 7.34
CA VAL A 44 21.64 -5.09 7.39
C VAL A 44 22.14 -4.92 8.83
N SER A 45 21.38 -4.26 9.71
CA SER A 45 21.81 -3.95 11.07
C SER A 45 21.37 -4.97 12.13
N GLY A 46 20.33 -5.76 11.84
CA GLY A 46 19.67 -6.63 12.82
C GLY A 46 18.82 -5.89 13.86
N GLU A 47 18.68 -4.57 13.73
CA GLU A 47 17.99 -3.76 14.74
C GLU A 47 16.47 -3.75 14.53
N PHE A 48 15.73 -4.43 15.41
CA PHE A 48 14.27 -4.54 15.36
C PHE A 48 13.51 -3.21 15.37
N LYS A 49 14.12 -2.09 15.80
CA LYS A 49 13.49 -0.75 15.71
C LYS A 49 13.09 -0.39 14.28
N PHE A 50 13.83 -0.88 13.29
CA PHE A 50 13.54 -0.63 11.88
C PHE A 50 12.24 -1.30 11.42
N LEU A 51 11.81 -2.39 12.07
CA LEU A 51 10.50 -2.99 11.81
C LEU A 51 9.37 -2.03 12.19
N ALA A 52 9.48 -1.34 13.33
CA ALA A 52 8.50 -0.34 13.75
C ALA A 52 8.47 0.84 12.77
N TYR A 53 9.63 1.32 12.32
CA TYR A 53 9.71 2.40 11.32
C TYR A 53 9.11 1.98 9.98
N ALA A 54 9.33 0.75 9.54
CA ALA A 54 8.73 0.21 8.32
C ALA A 54 7.20 0.24 8.41
N LEU A 55 6.62 -0.29 9.49
CA LEU A 55 5.17 -0.34 9.68
C LEU A 55 4.55 1.06 9.80
N ILE A 56 5.17 1.95 10.57
CA ILE A 56 4.68 3.33 10.73
C ILE A 56 4.73 4.07 9.40
N ALA A 57 5.83 3.97 8.65
CA ALA A 57 5.96 4.66 7.36
C ALA A 57 4.99 4.09 6.33
N GLY A 58 4.90 2.76 6.20
CA GLY A 58 4.00 2.11 5.24
C GLY A 58 2.54 2.47 5.48
N TYR A 59 2.03 2.21 6.69
CA TYR A 59 0.63 2.51 7.02
C TYR A 59 0.35 4.01 7.11
N GLY A 60 1.27 4.80 7.66
CA GLY A 60 1.10 6.25 7.80
C GLY A 60 0.85 6.93 6.46
N TRP A 61 1.67 6.62 5.45
CA TRP A 61 1.50 7.16 4.10
C TRP A 61 0.26 6.60 3.38
N ALA A 62 -0.01 5.30 3.51
CA ALA A 62 -1.19 4.69 2.91
C ALA A 62 -2.50 5.31 3.45
N TRP A 63 -2.62 5.39 4.78
CA TRP A 63 -3.79 5.98 5.43
C TRP A 63 -3.92 7.48 5.18
N PHE A 64 -2.80 8.20 5.02
CA PHE A 64 -2.86 9.61 4.62
C PHE A 64 -3.57 9.78 3.27
N GLY A 65 -3.23 8.94 2.28
CA GLY A 65 -3.90 8.95 0.98
C GLY A 65 -5.40 8.69 1.11
N HIS A 66 -5.77 7.62 1.81
CA HIS A 66 -7.17 7.24 1.96
C HIS A 66 -8.00 8.28 2.73
N PHE A 67 -7.52 8.77 3.88
CA PHE A 67 -8.33 9.66 4.72
C PHE A 67 -8.38 11.10 4.22
N PHE A 68 -7.29 11.63 3.66
CA PHE A 68 -7.22 13.05 3.29
C PHE A 68 -7.42 13.29 1.79
N ILE A 69 -7.11 12.32 0.92
CA ILE A 69 -7.20 12.46 -0.54
C ILE A 69 -8.47 11.80 -1.06
N GLU A 70 -8.60 10.47 -0.94
CA GLU A 70 -9.81 9.75 -1.38
C GLU A 70 -11.02 10.01 -0.49
N LYS A 71 -10.76 10.33 0.79
CA LYS A 71 -11.79 10.46 1.85
C LYS A 71 -12.63 9.18 2.00
N ASN A 72 -11.98 8.02 1.88
CA ASN A 72 -12.58 6.70 2.09
C ASN A 72 -11.93 5.97 3.28
N LYS A 73 -12.51 4.83 3.66
CA LYS A 73 -11.92 3.94 4.66
C LYS A 73 -11.03 2.92 3.96
N PRO A 74 -9.75 2.77 4.34
CA PRO A 74 -8.85 1.77 3.78
C PRO A 74 -9.46 0.37 3.75
N ALA A 75 -9.32 -0.31 2.61
CA ALA A 75 -9.71 -1.71 2.46
C ALA A 75 -8.99 -2.65 3.45
N THR A 76 -7.82 -2.22 3.96
CA THR A 76 -6.99 -2.93 4.94
C THR A 76 -7.77 -3.30 6.20
N PHE A 77 -8.78 -2.51 6.60
CA PHE A 77 -9.60 -2.82 7.77
C PHE A 77 -10.47 -4.08 7.58
N LYS A 78 -10.77 -4.46 6.33
CA LYS A 78 -11.52 -5.69 6.02
C LYS A 78 -10.61 -6.78 5.45
N TYR A 79 -9.61 -6.42 4.65
CA TYR A 79 -8.70 -7.36 3.97
C TYR A 79 -7.24 -6.97 4.19
N PRO A 80 -6.71 -7.08 5.42
CA PRO A 80 -5.38 -6.55 5.74
C PRO A 80 -4.27 -7.17 4.88
N PHE A 81 -4.29 -8.50 4.70
CA PHE A 81 -3.31 -9.21 3.88
C PHE A 81 -3.42 -8.87 2.40
N TYR A 82 -4.65 -8.79 1.85
CA TYR A 82 -4.81 -8.46 0.44
C TYR A 82 -4.44 -7.00 0.16
N SER A 83 -4.72 -6.08 1.07
CA SER A 83 -4.27 -4.69 0.94
C SER A 83 -2.74 -4.60 0.95
N ALA A 84 -2.06 -5.30 1.86
CA ALA A 84 -0.59 -5.31 1.88
C ALA A 84 0.01 -5.90 0.60
N ILE A 85 -0.54 -7.02 0.11
CA ILE A 85 -0.13 -7.58 -1.20
C ILE A 85 -0.43 -6.59 -2.33
N GLY A 86 -1.59 -5.93 -2.28
CA GLY A 86 -2.01 -4.90 -3.22
C GLY A 86 -0.99 -3.76 -3.33
N ASP A 87 -0.48 -3.27 -2.19
CA ASP A 87 0.55 -2.21 -2.15
C ASP A 87 1.81 -2.65 -2.92
N PHE A 88 2.32 -3.85 -2.67
CA PHE A 88 3.52 -4.36 -3.38
C PHE A 88 3.27 -4.61 -4.87
N VAL A 89 2.10 -5.17 -5.23
CA VAL A 89 1.75 -5.42 -6.63
C VAL A 89 1.61 -4.10 -7.37
N MET A 90 0.87 -3.13 -6.83
CA MET A 90 0.72 -1.81 -7.43
C MET A 90 2.06 -1.08 -7.53
N PHE A 91 2.90 -1.13 -6.48
CA PHE A 91 4.25 -0.56 -6.50
C PHE A 91 5.09 -1.13 -7.65
N SER A 92 5.14 -2.47 -7.78
CA SER A 92 5.82 -3.14 -8.89
C SER A 92 5.22 -2.78 -10.25
N GLU A 93 3.91 -2.68 -10.36
CA GLU A 93 3.22 -2.32 -11.61
C GLU A 93 3.47 -0.87 -12.01
N ILE A 94 3.65 0.05 -11.06
CA ILE A 94 4.09 1.42 -11.32
C ILE A 94 5.52 1.42 -11.84
N LEU A 95 6.45 0.71 -11.18
CA LEU A 95 7.84 0.60 -11.63
C LEU A 95 7.97 0.01 -13.04
N ARG A 96 7.09 -0.94 -13.39
CA ARG A 96 7.03 -1.56 -14.73
C ARG A 96 6.26 -0.73 -15.76
N GLY A 97 5.76 0.45 -15.38
CA GLY A 97 5.03 1.35 -16.27
C GLY A 97 3.59 0.93 -16.62
N LYS A 98 3.05 -0.11 -15.97
CA LYS A 98 1.65 -0.54 -16.17
C LYS A 98 0.66 0.45 -15.57
N HIS A 99 1.02 1.08 -14.46
CA HIS A 99 0.25 2.17 -13.85
C HIS A 99 1.07 3.45 -13.82
N LYS A 100 0.46 4.56 -14.23
CA LYS A 100 1.05 5.89 -14.12
C LYS A 100 0.55 6.61 -12.88
N ILE A 101 1.46 7.33 -12.23
CA ILE A 101 1.10 8.35 -11.24
C ILE A 101 0.79 9.66 -11.97
N PHE A 102 1.57 10.02 -12.99
CA PHE A 102 1.43 11.23 -13.79
C PHE A 102 1.25 10.93 -15.28
#